data_AF-A0A533XU68-F1
#
_entry.id   AF-A0A533XU68-F1
#
_cell.length_a   1.000
_cell.length_b   1.000
_cell.length_c   1.000
_cell.angle_alpha   90.00
_cell.angle_beta   90.00
_cell.angle_gamma   90.00
#
_symmetry.space_group_name_H-M   'P 1'
#
loop_
_entity.id
_entity.type
_entity.pdbx_description
1 polymer ?
#
loop_
_entity_poly.entity_id
_entity_poly.type
_entity_poly.pdbx_seq_one_letter_code
_entity_poly.pdbx_strand_id
1 'polypeptide(L)'
;MSRVDLTARRMQHDGEGGFTLLEVMISSVYLAIGLLTIAAMEDIALSRNVDAKRLTVATNLTTEMIERIRFNSPANSTSFVGVGYPYHNIQACNYACPGGSTPGNATANATANGDYNQWLGHLSATDSAGRPLLPNAIGTVSSTAVGNPADLNQVLITVTILWSTGFRTPTVTMTTLVAPL
;
A
#
# COMPACT_ATOMS: atom_id res chain seq x y z
N MET A 1 26.61 -44.06 79.82
CA MET A 1 26.30 -44.59 78.48
C MET A 1 24.98 -43.98 78.02
N SER A 2 25.00 -43.01 77.11
CA SER A 2 23.81 -42.54 76.41
C SER A 2 24.20 -42.38 74.94
N ARG A 3 23.61 -43.21 74.07
CA ARG A 3 23.91 -43.22 72.63
C ARG A 3 22.97 -42.23 71.95
N VAL A 4 23.56 -41.26 71.25
CA VAL A 4 22.84 -40.34 70.37
C VAL A 4 22.59 -41.06 69.06
N ASP A 5 21.34 -41.40 68.77
CA ASP A 5 20.93 -41.96 67.48
C ASP A 5 20.88 -40.86 66.42
N LEU A 6 21.82 -40.92 65.48
CA LEU A 6 21.84 -40.11 64.26
C LEU A 6 20.75 -40.62 63.32
N THR A 7 19.64 -39.90 63.24
CA THR A 7 18.58 -40.14 62.25
C THR A 7 19.07 -39.72 60.86
N ALA A 8 19.44 -40.70 60.05
CA ALA A 8 19.76 -40.48 58.64
C ALA A 8 18.51 -40.01 57.89
N ARG A 9 18.50 -38.73 57.50
CA ARG A 9 17.46 -38.13 56.66
C ARG A 9 17.59 -38.70 55.24
N ARG A 10 16.82 -39.74 54.94
CA ARG A 10 16.70 -40.32 53.60
C ARG A 10 16.10 -39.26 52.68
N MET A 11 16.91 -38.64 51.83
CA MET A 11 16.41 -37.86 50.71
C MET A 11 15.66 -38.82 49.79
N GLN A 12 14.33 -38.74 49.84
CA GLN A 12 13.44 -39.42 48.92
C GLN A 12 13.73 -38.85 47.54
N HIS A 13 14.25 -39.70 46.65
CA HIS A 13 14.33 -39.39 45.23
C HIS A 13 12.88 -39.47 44.73
N ASP A 14 12.27 -38.32 44.45
CA ASP A 14 10.98 -38.25 43.78
C ASP A 14 11.17 -38.93 42.43
N GLY A 15 10.57 -40.11 42.26
CA GLY A 15 10.72 -40.90 41.05
C GLY A 15 10.17 -40.12 39.87
N GLU A 16 11.03 -39.87 38.89
CA GLU A 16 10.66 -39.33 37.58
C GLU A 16 9.73 -40.35 36.88
N GLY A 17 8.42 -40.21 37.13
CA GLY A 17 7.39 -41.03 36.50
C GLY A 17 7.34 -40.74 35.01
N GLY A 18 7.47 -41.78 34.18
CA GLY A 18 7.39 -41.66 32.72
C GLY A 18 6.01 -41.20 32.23
N PHE A 19 5.98 -40.64 31.02
CA PHE A 19 4.76 -40.16 30.36
C PHE A 19 3.68 -41.24 30.27
N THR A 20 2.45 -40.89 30.65
CA THR A 20 1.30 -41.79 30.49
C THR A 20 0.76 -41.70 29.06
N LEU A 21 0.17 -42.79 28.55
CA LEU A 21 -0.46 -42.79 27.22
C LEU A 21 -1.57 -41.72 27.13
N LEU A 22 -2.32 -41.51 28.21
CA LEU A 22 -3.35 -40.48 28.30
C LEU A 22 -2.78 -39.06 28.15
N GLU A 23 -1.60 -38.80 28.74
CA GLU A 23 -0.93 -37.51 28.64
C GLU A 23 -0.48 -37.21 27.20
N VAL A 24 -0.03 -38.21 26.45
CA VAL A 24 0.28 -38.06 25.02
C VAL A 24 -0.99 -37.80 24.20
N MET A 25 -2.09 -38.50 24.49
CA MET A 25 -3.37 -38.26 23.80
C MET A 25 -3.88 -36.84 24.04
N ILE A 26 -3.90 -36.39 25.30
CA ILE A 26 -4.34 -35.04 25.65
C ILE A 26 -3.39 -33.98 25.06
N SER A 27 -2.08 -34.19 25.13
CA SER A 27 -1.07 -33.32 24.50
C SER A 27 -1.27 -33.20 22.99
N SER A 28 -1.61 -34.31 22.31
CA SER A 28 -1.88 -34.29 20.87
C SER A 28 -3.12 -33.46 20.51
N VAL A 29 -4.15 -33.47 21.37
CA VAL A 29 -5.35 -32.64 21.19
C VAL A 29 -5.01 -31.17 21.34
N TYR A 30 -4.26 -30.78 22.38
CA TYR A 30 -3.82 -29.40 22.55
C TYR A 30 -2.91 -28.94 21.40
N LEU A 31 -2.00 -29.79 20.94
CA LEU A 31 -1.15 -29.50 19.78
C LEU A 31 -1.98 -29.26 18.52
N ALA A 32 -2.98 -30.11 18.25
CA ALA A 32 -3.84 -29.97 17.09
C ALA A 32 -4.62 -28.63 17.11
N ILE A 33 -5.14 -28.22 18.28
CA ILE A 33 -5.80 -26.92 18.45
C ILE A 33 -4.82 -25.76 18.20
N GLY A 34 -3.58 -25.87 18.71
CA GLY A 34 -2.54 -24.88 18.49
C GLY A 34 -2.18 -24.71 17.00
N LEU A 35 -2.01 -25.82 16.29
CA LEU A 35 -1.69 -25.81 14.86
C LEU A 35 -2.84 -25.23 14.02
N LEU A 36 -4.09 -25.53 14.36
CA LEU A 36 -5.26 -24.95 13.68
C LEU A 36 -5.31 -23.43 13.87
N THR A 37 -4.97 -22.96 15.07
CA THR A 37 -4.90 -21.52 15.36
C THR A 37 -3.82 -20.82 14.52
N ILE A 38 -2.63 -21.43 14.39
CA ILE A 38 -1.53 -20.89 13.57
C ILE A 38 -1.93 -20.86 12.08
N ALA A 39 -2.55 -21.91 11.57
CA ALA A 39 -3.00 -21.97 10.18
C ALA A 39 -3.98 -20.84 9.84
N ALA A 40 -4.91 -20.52 10.75
CA ALA A 40 -5.81 -19.38 10.59
C ALA A 40 -5.06 -18.04 10.59
N MET A 41 -4.01 -17.89 11.41
CA MET A 41 -3.18 -16.68 11.43
C MET A 41 -2.35 -16.52 10.15
N GLU A 42 -1.91 -17.61 9.53
CA GLU A 42 -1.13 -17.59 8.30
C GLU A 42 -1.92 -16.98 7.13
N ASP A 43 -3.18 -17.38 6.95
CA ASP A 43 -4.05 -16.84 5.91
C ASP A 43 -4.28 -15.32 6.09
N ILE A 44 -4.53 -14.90 7.33
CA ILE A 44 -4.68 -13.49 7.68
C ILE A 44 -3.38 -12.74 7.37
N ALA A 45 -2.22 -13.28 7.77
CA ALA A 45 -0.93 -12.64 7.54
C ALA A 45 -0.65 -12.46 6.04
N LEU A 46 -0.94 -13.46 5.22
CA LEU A 46 -0.80 -13.37 3.77
C LEU A 46 -1.71 -12.29 3.17
N SER A 47 -2.99 -12.26 3.56
CA SER A 47 -3.93 -11.23 3.09
C SER A 47 -3.44 -9.83 3.47
N ARG A 48 -2.93 -9.64 4.69
CA ARG A 48 -2.40 -8.35 5.15
C ARG A 48 -1.14 -7.94 4.39
N ASN A 49 -0.26 -8.88 4.06
CA ASN A 49 0.93 -8.61 3.26
C ASN A 49 0.56 -8.16 1.84
N VAL A 50 -0.45 -8.77 1.22
CA VAL A 50 -0.94 -8.36 -0.10
C VAL A 50 -1.49 -6.93 -0.06
N ASP A 51 -2.29 -6.59 0.94
CA ASP A 51 -2.84 -5.24 1.09
C ASP A 51 -1.75 -4.20 1.38
N ALA A 52 -0.77 -4.52 2.23
CA ALA A 52 0.38 -3.65 2.48
C ALA A 52 1.20 -3.42 1.20
N LYS A 53 1.44 -4.47 0.41
CA LYS A 53 2.12 -4.34 -0.89
C LYS A 53 1.37 -3.41 -1.84
N ARG A 54 0.04 -3.52 -1.93
CA ARG A 54 -0.79 -2.62 -2.75
C ARG A 54 -0.68 -1.18 -2.29
N LEU A 55 -0.76 -0.94 -0.98
CA LEU A 55 -0.61 0.41 -0.43
C LEU A 55 0.77 1.00 -0.76
N THR A 56 1.85 0.21 -0.63
CA THR A 56 3.20 0.64 -1.02
C THR A 56 3.28 0.99 -2.50
N VAL A 57 2.73 0.16 -3.38
CA VAL A 57 2.70 0.43 -4.83
C VAL A 57 1.93 1.72 -5.12
N ALA A 58 0.72 1.88 -4.59
CA ALA A 58 -0.10 3.08 -4.79
C ALA A 58 0.58 4.35 -4.26
N THR A 59 1.21 4.27 -3.09
CA THR A 59 1.96 5.38 -2.49
C THR A 59 3.14 5.77 -3.39
N ASN A 60 3.95 4.79 -3.81
CA ASN A 60 5.09 5.03 -4.70
C ASN A 60 4.65 5.65 -6.03
N LEU A 61 3.58 5.15 -6.66
CA LEU A 61 3.06 5.70 -7.92
C LEU A 61 2.51 7.13 -7.76
N THR A 62 1.91 7.43 -6.61
CA THR A 62 1.41 8.78 -6.31
C THR A 62 2.60 9.74 -6.11
N THR A 63 3.60 9.32 -5.34
CA THR A 63 4.83 10.09 -5.12
C THR A 63 5.59 10.30 -6.42
N GLU A 64 5.74 9.28 -7.27
CA GLU A 64 6.41 9.38 -8.57
C GLU A 64 5.78 10.48 -9.44
N MET A 65 4.45 10.49 -9.56
CA MET A 65 3.74 11.50 -10.34
C MET A 65 3.93 12.91 -9.75
N ILE A 66 3.86 13.05 -8.42
CA ILE A 66 4.11 14.34 -7.76
C ILE A 66 5.52 14.84 -8.04
N GLU A 67 6.53 14.00 -7.90
CA GLU A 67 7.92 14.42 -8.09
C GLU A 67 8.20 14.81 -9.55
N ARG A 68 7.63 14.10 -10.53
CA ARG A 68 7.67 14.51 -11.95
C ARG A 68 7.06 15.89 -12.19
N ILE A 69 5.92 16.16 -11.56
CA ILE A 69 5.24 17.46 -11.66
C ILE A 69 6.07 18.56 -10.98
N ARG A 70 6.67 18.28 -9.83
CA ARG A 70 7.50 19.26 -9.10
C ARG A 70 8.80 19.57 -9.82
N PHE A 71 9.40 18.58 -10.49
CA PHE A 71 10.66 18.74 -11.22
C PHE A 71 10.61 19.90 -12.23
N ASN A 72 9.45 20.09 -12.88
CA ASN A 72 9.21 21.21 -13.79
C ASN A 72 8.13 22.18 -13.26
N SER A 73 8.20 22.51 -11.96
CA SER A 73 7.27 23.43 -11.27
C SER A 73 6.94 24.71 -12.06
N PRO A 74 7.90 25.42 -12.68
CA PRO A 74 7.62 26.68 -13.36
C PRO A 74 6.76 26.51 -14.62
N ALA A 75 7.04 25.50 -15.44
CA ALA A 75 6.21 25.20 -16.61
C ALA A 75 4.84 24.63 -16.20
N ASN A 76 4.81 23.86 -15.12
CA ASN A 76 3.60 23.17 -14.67
C ASN A 76 2.63 24.08 -13.90
N SER A 77 3.09 25.23 -13.42
CA SER A 77 2.27 26.28 -12.81
C SER A 77 1.72 27.30 -13.83
N THR A 78 2.11 27.19 -15.10
CA THR A 78 1.65 28.11 -16.15
C THR A 78 0.46 27.53 -16.91
N SER A 79 -0.64 28.29 -16.99
CA SER A 79 -1.84 27.91 -17.75
C SER A 79 -1.71 28.36 -19.21
N PHE A 80 -2.12 27.51 -20.15
CA PHE A 80 -2.16 27.81 -21.57
C PHE A 80 -3.56 28.24 -22.00
N VAL A 81 -3.68 29.31 -22.78
CA VAL A 81 -4.98 29.85 -23.22
C VAL A 81 -5.76 28.79 -24.01
N GLY A 82 -7.00 28.54 -23.59
CA GLY A 82 -7.87 27.51 -24.20
C GLY A 82 -7.50 26.07 -23.85
N VAL A 83 -6.46 25.87 -23.04
CA VAL A 83 -5.92 24.54 -22.70
C VAL A 83 -5.92 24.30 -21.17
N GLY A 84 -5.51 25.28 -20.36
CA GLY A 84 -5.36 25.11 -18.93
C GLY A 84 -3.95 24.65 -18.53
N TYR A 85 -3.81 24.07 -17.34
CA TYR A 85 -2.53 23.59 -16.82
C TYR A 85 -2.12 22.24 -17.43
N PRO A 86 -0.80 21.96 -17.57
CA PRO A 86 -0.32 20.72 -18.18
C PRO A 86 -0.84 19.42 -17.57
N TYR A 87 -1.12 19.41 -16.26
CA TYR A 87 -1.55 18.23 -15.51
C TYR A 87 -3.04 18.24 -15.14
N HIS A 88 -3.85 19.07 -15.80
CA HIS A 88 -5.26 19.22 -15.49
C HIS A 88 -6.11 18.08 -16.12
N ASN A 89 -6.96 17.44 -15.31
CA ASN A 89 -7.87 16.36 -15.72
C ASN A 89 -7.17 15.13 -16.31
N ILE A 90 -6.03 14.73 -15.77
CA ILE A 90 -5.40 13.46 -16.14
C ILE A 90 -6.19 12.32 -15.50
N GLN A 91 -6.51 11.30 -16.29
CA GLN A 91 -7.08 10.05 -15.79
C GLN A 91 -6.40 8.83 -16.45
N ALA A 92 -5.78 7.99 -15.63
CA ALA A 92 -5.20 6.70 -16.01
C ALA A 92 -5.95 5.57 -15.32
N CYS A 93 -6.19 4.47 -16.02
CA CYS A 93 -6.82 3.28 -15.45
C CYS A 93 -6.30 2.01 -16.13
N ASN A 94 -6.33 0.88 -15.43
CA ASN A 94 -5.82 -0.39 -15.95
C ASN A 94 -6.90 -1.39 -16.39
N TYR A 95 -8.19 -1.06 -16.21
CA TYR A 95 -9.31 -1.90 -16.64
C TYR A 95 -10.40 -1.08 -17.34
N ALA A 96 -11.07 -0.19 -16.59
CA ALA A 96 -12.10 0.68 -17.13
C ALA A 96 -12.01 2.07 -16.48
N CYS A 97 -12.07 3.10 -17.31
CA CYS A 97 -12.14 4.49 -16.88
C CYS A 97 -13.58 4.99 -16.98
N PRO A 98 -14.17 5.53 -15.90
CA PRO A 98 -15.39 6.32 -16.01
C PRO A 98 -15.16 7.49 -16.99
N GLY A 99 -15.89 7.54 -18.09
CA GLY A 99 -15.70 8.57 -19.14
C GLY A 99 -14.53 8.35 -20.09
N GLY A 100 -13.84 7.21 -20.02
CA GLY A 100 -12.68 6.87 -20.87
C GLY A 100 -11.33 7.37 -20.35
N SER A 101 -10.24 6.92 -20.99
CA SER A 101 -8.88 7.33 -20.65
C SER A 101 -8.57 8.64 -21.36
N THR A 102 -8.59 9.76 -20.65
CA THR A 102 -8.19 11.05 -21.20
C THR A 102 -6.87 11.47 -20.56
N PRO A 103 -5.77 11.53 -21.33
CA PRO A 103 -4.61 12.25 -20.85
C PRO A 103 -5.00 13.73 -20.76
N GLY A 104 -4.79 14.33 -19.59
CA GLY A 104 -5.21 15.69 -19.28
C GLY A 104 -4.58 16.67 -20.27
N ASN A 105 -5.41 17.33 -21.08
CA ASN A 105 -5.07 18.25 -22.18
C ASN A 105 -3.72 17.98 -22.89
N ALA A 106 -3.44 16.71 -23.14
CA ALA A 106 -2.09 16.22 -23.38
C ALA A 106 -1.56 16.44 -24.80
N THR A 107 -2.32 17.13 -25.65
CA THR A 107 -1.86 17.45 -27.00
C THR A 107 -0.96 18.69 -27.02
N ALA A 108 -1.03 19.57 -26.02
CA ALA A 108 -0.21 20.79 -25.99
C ALA A 108 1.13 20.63 -25.23
N ASN A 109 1.24 19.72 -24.25
CA ASN A 109 2.45 19.55 -23.45
C ASN A 109 3.04 18.13 -23.60
N ALA A 110 4.16 18.03 -24.33
CA ALA A 110 4.85 16.76 -24.58
C ALA A 110 5.37 16.08 -23.30
N THR A 111 5.78 16.85 -22.29
CA THR A 111 6.29 16.32 -21.02
C THR A 111 5.17 15.62 -20.24
N ALA A 112 4.03 16.31 -20.06
CA ALA A 112 2.87 15.74 -19.35
C ALA A 112 2.32 14.48 -20.04
N ASN A 113 2.35 14.43 -21.38
CA ASN A 113 1.97 13.25 -22.14
C ASN A 113 2.95 12.08 -21.94
N GLY A 114 4.26 12.36 -21.96
CA GLY A 114 5.29 11.38 -21.66
C GLY A 114 5.13 10.79 -20.25
N ASP A 115 4.93 11.65 -19.26
CA ASP A 115 4.73 11.24 -17.86
C ASP A 115 3.43 10.44 -17.68
N TYR A 116 2.34 10.84 -18.35
CA TYR A 116 1.11 10.06 -18.39
C TYR A 116 1.33 8.63 -18.92
N ASN A 117 2.00 8.48 -20.06
CA ASN A 117 2.20 7.17 -20.67
C ASN A 117 3.07 6.25 -19.79
N GLN A 118 4.12 6.80 -19.18
CA GLN A 118 4.95 6.05 -18.22
C GLN A 118 4.14 5.65 -16.99
N TRP A 119 3.38 6.59 -16.42
CA TRP A 119 2.55 6.32 -15.25
C TRP A 119 1.45 5.31 -15.50
N LEU A 120 0.80 5.37 -16.67
CA LEU A 120 -0.17 4.36 -17.11
C LEU A 120 0.50 2.98 -17.23
N GLY A 121 1.70 2.91 -17.80
CA GLY A 121 2.51 1.69 -17.84
C GLY A 121 2.73 1.10 -16.45
N HIS A 122 3.17 1.92 -15.49
CA HIS A 122 3.39 1.47 -14.11
C HIS A 122 2.08 1.10 -13.38
N LEU A 123 0.98 1.84 -13.60
CA LEU A 123 -0.34 1.56 -13.02
C LEU A 123 -0.94 0.24 -13.55
N SER A 124 -0.63 -0.10 -14.80
CA SER A 124 -1.04 -1.34 -15.46
C SER A 124 -0.11 -2.52 -15.18
N ALA A 125 0.93 -2.34 -14.36
CA ALA A 125 1.90 -3.39 -14.07
C ALA A 125 1.25 -4.61 -13.40
N THR A 126 1.72 -5.79 -13.79
CA THR A 126 1.26 -7.08 -13.29
C THR A 126 2.35 -7.82 -12.51
N ASP A 127 1.94 -8.76 -11.66
CA ASP A 127 2.84 -9.74 -11.07
C ASP A 127 3.27 -10.82 -12.09
N SER A 128 4.08 -11.78 -11.63
CA SER A 128 4.57 -12.90 -12.45
C SER A 128 3.46 -13.86 -12.91
N ALA A 129 2.27 -13.78 -12.31
CA ALA A 129 1.09 -14.54 -12.71
C ALA A 129 0.17 -13.74 -13.65
N GLY A 130 0.59 -12.54 -14.09
CA GLY A 130 -0.18 -11.68 -14.97
C GLY A 130 -1.35 -10.96 -14.27
N ARG A 131 -1.39 -10.93 -12.93
CA ARG A 131 -2.44 -10.24 -12.18
C ARG A 131 -2.04 -8.78 -11.93
N PRO A 132 -2.97 -7.81 -12.05
CA PRO A 132 -2.64 -6.41 -11.79
C PRO A 132 -2.20 -6.22 -10.35
N LEU A 133 -1.11 -5.46 -10.14
CA LEU A 133 -0.62 -5.14 -8.80
C LEU A 133 -1.67 -4.34 -8.01
N LEU A 134 -2.41 -3.48 -8.69
CA LEU A 134 -3.55 -2.73 -8.18
C LEU A 134 -4.81 -3.10 -8.98
N PRO A 135 -5.73 -3.94 -8.46
CA PRO A 135 -6.91 -4.36 -9.20
C PRO A 135 -7.88 -3.20 -9.47
N ASN A 136 -8.32 -3.02 -10.72
CA ASN A 136 -9.23 -1.93 -11.15
C ASN A 136 -8.74 -0.55 -10.68
N ALA A 137 -7.47 -0.27 -10.89
CA ALA A 137 -6.86 0.96 -10.42
C ALA A 137 -7.29 2.14 -11.29
N ILE A 138 -7.55 3.28 -10.64
CA ILE A 138 -7.78 4.57 -11.29
C ILE A 138 -6.86 5.58 -10.62
N GLY A 139 -6.02 6.21 -11.43
CA GLY A 139 -5.18 7.33 -11.06
C GLY A 139 -5.71 8.61 -11.68
N THR A 140 -5.88 9.66 -10.89
CA THR A 140 -6.30 10.99 -11.38
C THR A 140 -5.32 12.07 -10.94
N VAL A 141 -5.10 13.06 -11.81
CA VAL A 141 -4.41 14.31 -11.45
C VAL A 141 -5.32 15.48 -11.76
N SER A 142 -5.45 16.38 -10.79
CA SER A 142 -6.11 17.68 -10.97
C SER A 142 -5.17 18.81 -10.62
N SER A 143 -5.34 19.93 -11.33
CA SER A 143 -4.58 21.16 -11.13
C SER A 143 -5.55 22.29 -10.91
N THR A 144 -5.41 23.00 -9.79
CA THR A 144 -6.30 24.09 -9.38
C THR A 144 -5.47 25.31 -9.01
N ALA A 145 -5.78 26.46 -9.60
CA ALA A 145 -5.14 27.72 -9.24
C ALA A 145 -5.37 28.04 -7.75
N VAL A 146 -4.32 28.48 -7.06
CA VAL A 146 -4.40 28.92 -5.67
C VAL A 146 -4.58 30.42 -5.64
N GLY A 147 -5.73 30.88 -5.13
CA GLY A 147 -6.10 32.29 -5.12
C GLY A 147 -5.57 33.10 -3.92
N ASN A 148 -4.77 32.52 -3.02
CA ASN A 148 -4.34 33.18 -1.79
C ASN A 148 -2.88 32.82 -1.41
N PRO A 149 -1.91 33.74 -1.57
CA PRO A 149 -2.00 35.04 -2.26
C PRO A 149 -2.10 34.84 -3.79
N ALA A 150 -2.98 35.60 -4.44
CA ALA A 150 -3.19 35.50 -5.89
C ALA A 150 -1.93 35.86 -6.71
N ASP A 151 -1.05 36.71 -6.16
CA ASP A 151 0.16 37.18 -6.83
C ASP A 151 1.25 36.11 -6.96
N LEU A 152 1.14 35.00 -6.21
CA LEU A 152 2.12 33.92 -6.27
C LEU A 152 1.88 32.97 -7.44
N ASN A 153 0.75 33.09 -8.16
CA ASN A 153 0.40 32.24 -9.31
C ASN A 153 0.61 30.74 -9.05
N GLN A 154 0.37 30.31 -7.80
CA GLN A 154 0.56 28.93 -7.39
C GLN A 154 -0.55 28.04 -7.91
N VAL A 155 -0.23 26.78 -8.13
CA VAL A 155 -1.17 25.75 -8.55
C VAL A 155 -1.08 24.58 -7.58
N LEU A 156 -2.22 24.23 -7.00
CA LEU A 156 -2.40 23.03 -6.21
C LEU A 156 -2.60 21.86 -7.15
N ILE A 157 -1.69 20.90 -7.06
CA ILE A 157 -1.76 19.64 -7.77
C ILE A 157 -2.24 18.58 -6.79
N THR A 158 -3.30 17.87 -7.16
CA THR A 158 -3.81 16.73 -6.39
C THR A 158 -3.66 15.47 -7.22
N VAL A 159 -2.91 14.50 -6.70
CA VAL A 159 -2.77 13.18 -7.29
C VAL A 159 -3.51 12.19 -6.41
N THR A 160 -4.41 11.42 -7.01
CA THR A 160 -5.20 10.40 -6.30
C THR A 160 -5.09 9.08 -7.04
N ILE A 161 -4.84 8.00 -6.29
CA ILE A 161 -4.92 6.63 -6.79
C ILE A 161 -5.90 5.86 -5.92
N LEU A 162 -6.86 5.22 -6.57
CA LEU A 162 -7.79 4.28 -5.96
C LEU A 162 -7.69 2.91 -6.64
N TRP A 163 -7.99 1.86 -5.89
CA TRP A 163 -8.03 0.49 -6.41
C TRP A 163 -9.10 -0.32 -5.68
N SER A 164 -9.42 -1.51 -6.17
CA SER A 164 -10.42 -2.40 -5.58
C SER A 164 -9.77 -3.48 -4.70
N THR A 165 -10.33 -3.70 -3.51
CA THR A 165 -10.02 -4.82 -2.61
C THR A 165 -11.31 -5.45 -2.07
N GLY A 166 -11.87 -6.38 -2.86
CA GLY A 166 -13.19 -6.96 -2.57
C GLY A 166 -14.26 -5.87 -2.63
N PHE A 167 -14.91 -5.59 -1.51
CA PHE A 167 -15.94 -4.54 -1.38
C PHE A 167 -15.40 -3.16 -1.01
N ARG A 168 -14.09 -3.04 -0.76
CA ARG A 168 -13.46 -1.77 -0.39
C ARG A 168 -12.78 -1.16 -1.60
N THR A 169 -12.72 0.17 -1.60
CA THR A 169 -11.94 0.95 -2.56
C THR A 169 -10.91 1.81 -1.83
N PRO A 170 -9.77 1.23 -1.42
CA PRO A 170 -8.71 2.02 -0.79
C PRO A 170 -8.27 3.15 -1.71
N THR A 171 -7.86 4.26 -1.11
CA THR A 171 -7.48 5.48 -1.83
C THR A 171 -6.25 6.09 -1.18
N VAL A 172 -5.31 6.54 -2.00
CA VAL A 172 -4.17 7.36 -1.62
C VAL A 172 -4.32 8.69 -2.35
N THR A 173 -4.27 9.79 -1.60
CA THR A 173 -4.28 11.13 -2.16
C THR A 173 -3.11 11.90 -1.60
N MET A 174 -2.34 12.53 -2.48
CA MET A 174 -1.28 13.45 -2.10
C MET A 174 -1.46 14.75 -2.87
N THR A 175 -1.00 15.83 -2.26
CA THR A 175 -1.07 17.16 -2.88
C THR A 175 0.30 17.83 -2.86
N THR A 176 0.54 18.68 -3.85
CA THR A 176 1.74 19.51 -3.90
C THR A 176 1.43 20.87 -4.50
N LEU A 177 2.26 21.86 -4.20
CA LEU A 177 2.19 23.19 -4.78
C LEU A 177 3.31 23.34 -5.80
N VAL A 178 2.95 23.86 -6.97
CA VAL A 178 3.91 24.35 -7.98
C VAL A 178 3.70 25.84 -8.20
N ALA A 179 4.78 26.56 -8.45
CA ALA A 179 4.79 28.00 -8.63
C ALA A 179 5.67 28.40 -9.84
N PRO A 180 5.37 29.53 -10.50
CA PRO A 180 6.30 30.16 -11.43
C PRO A 180 7.48 30.70 -10.63
N LEU A 181 8.69 30.64 -11.20
CA LEU A 181 9.92 31.13 -10.56
C LEU A 181 9.83 32.60 -10.16
#